data_AF-A0A7K3L1U7-F1
#
_entry.id   AF-A0A7K3L1U7-F1
#
_cell.length_a   1.000
_cell.length_b   1.000
_cell.length_c   1.000
_cell.angle_alpha   90.00
_cell.angle_beta   90.00
_cell.angle_gamma   90.00
#
_symmetry.space_group_name_H-M   'P 1'
#
loop_
_entity.id
_entity.type
_entity.pdbx_description
1 polymer ?
#
loop_
_entity_poly.entity_id
_entity_poly.type
_entity_poly.pdbx_seq_one_letter_code
_entity_poly.pdbx_strand_id
1 'polypeptide(L)'
;MSRKRNARLPASIFGKGAPAVRRPLSAVALALVLCVGAACLPGCQPESPAADGGKQSLAQTGSGGEAAPDPRLTFTVNLDDDEFQDVPLVVKVEGEGADGEDFSRQYRALPGHVYDLSCDPGTYRFSVEADAPYDDAYLCVPTSASCVYDGEEGQEVVLAAKVDREAMEAAAAEKAAAEARAAEEARAAEEARLAAEAQAAEEERKAQEAAAAAAAAEAQRKAQEEAAAAQKSTHTVYVTNTGEKYHRDGCRHLSKSKIPIDYADARAKGYAPCKVCSPG
;
A
#
# COMPACT_ATOMS: atom_id res chain seq x y z
N MET A 1 -1.29 -30.85 49.57
CA MET A 1 -0.54 -32.05 50.03
C MET A 1 -0.12 -32.88 48.83
N SER A 2 1.02 -33.57 48.89
CA SER A 2 1.61 -34.31 47.77
C SER A 2 0.95 -35.67 47.46
N ARG A 3 1.07 -36.12 46.20
CA ARG A 3 1.49 -37.47 45.73
C ARG A 3 1.61 -37.39 44.19
N LYS A 4 2.80 -37.23 43.60
CA LYS A 4 3.87 -38.23 43.34
C LYS A 4 3.40 -39.50 42.60
N ARG A 5 3.89 -39.64 41.34
CA ARG A 5 4.67 -40.77 40.76
C ARG A 5 4.00 -42.17 40.69
N ASN A 6 4.33 -43.11 39.79
CA ASN A 6 5.15 -43.20 38.55
C ASN A 6 4.94 -44.61 37.95
N ALA A 7 4.92 -44.77 36.60
CA ALA A 7 5.42 -45.92 35.81
C ALA A 7 5.04 -45.68 34.31
N ARG A 8 5.92 -45.60 33.29
CA ARG A 8 6.86 -46.61 32.69
C ARG A 8 6.12 -47.91 32.34
N LEU A 9 6.04 -48.43 31.10
CA LEU A 9 6.88 -48.44 29.87
C LEU A 9 6.01 -49.02 28.70
N PRO A 10 6.49 -49.26 27.45
CA PRO A 10 7.65 -48.75 26.70
C PRO A 10 7.31 -48.21 25.27
N ALA A 11 8.36 -47.86 24.52
CA ALA A 11 8.41 -47.62 23.07
C ALA A 11 7.71 -48.72 22.22
N SER A 12 7.40 -48.56 20.92
CA SER A 12 7.89 -47.67 19.86
C SER A 12 6.80 -47.61 18.73
N ILE A 13 6.88 -46.96 17.57
CA ILE A 13 7.94 -46.27 16.77
C ILE A 13 7.26 -45.07 16.07
N PHE A 14 7.99 -44.00 15.69
CA PHE A 14 7.52 -43.09 14.62
C PHE A 14 8.65 -42.56 13.73
N GLY A 15 8.38 -42.46 12.43
CA GLY A 15 9.36 -42.14 11.40
C GLY A 15 9.78 -40.66 11.36
N LYS A 16 11.01 -40.42 10.90
CA LYS A 16 11.53 -39.09 10.53
C LYS A 16 10.82 -38.61 9.26
N GLY A 17 10.47 -37.33 9.17
CA GLY A 17 10.09 -36.72 7.89
C GLY A 17 9.11 -35.55 7.97
N ALA A 18 9.55 -34.41 8.51
CA ALA A 18 8.85 -33.13 8.31
C ALA A 18 9.88 -32.07 7.89
N PRO A 19 9.78 -31.47 6.68
CA PRO A 19 10.56 -30.28 6.35
C PRO A 19 10.04 -29.07 7.13
N ALA A 20 10.96 -28.19 7.53
CA ALA A 20 10.65 -27.12 8.48
C ALA A 20 9.83 -25.99 7.86
N VAL A 21 8.64 -25.73 8.41
CA VAL A 21 7.98 -24.43 8.27
C VAL A 21 8.72 -23.43 9.15
N ARG A 22 9.31 -22.39 8.52
CA ARG A 22 9.80 -21.19 9.21
C ARG A 22 9.17 -19.96 8.58
N ARG A 23 8.05 -19.52 9.15
CA ARG A 23 7.52 -18.16 9.02
C ARG A 23 7.34 -17.60 10.43
N PRO A 24 8.15 -16.61 10.88
CA PRO A 24 7.78 -15.82 12.04
C PRO A 24 6.61 -14.90 11.67
N LEU A 25 5.55 -14.99 12.45
CA LEU A 25 4.43 -14.05 12.45
C LEU A 25 4.83 -12.73 13.13
N SER A 26 3.99 -11.71 12.90
CA SER A 26 3.84 -10.49 13.70
C SER A 26 4.98 -9.46 13.68
N ALA A 27 4.70 -8.33 13.05
CA ALA A 27 4.35 -7.14 13.84
C ALA A 27 3.41 -6.22 13.04
N VAL A 28 2.13 -6.19 13.42
CA VAL A 28 1.24 -5.07 13.06
C VAL A 28 1.65 -3.89 13.92
N ALA A 29 2.09 -2.79 13.30
CA ALA A 29 2.40 -1.53 13.97
C ALA A 29 1.47 -0.43 13.44
N LEU A 30 0.22 -0.45 13.90
CA LEU A 30 -0.72 0.64 13.72
C LEU A 30 -0.31 1.80 14.64
N ALA A 31 0.27 2.87 14.09
CA ALA A 31 0.66 4.06 14.83
C ALA A 31 -0.09 5.29 14.30
N LEU A 32 -1.34 5.47 14.76
CA LEU A 32 -2.17 6.63 14.47
C LEU A 32 -1.90 7.68 15.55
N VAL A 33 -1.08 8.70 15.24
CA VAL A 33 -0.74 9.79 16.18
C VAL A 33 -1.19 11.13 15.60
N LEU A 34 -2.37 11.56 16.04
CA LEU A 34 -2.85 12.94 15.92
C LEU A 34 -2.17 13.79 17.01
N CYS A 35 -1.28 14.70 16.60
CA CYS A 35 -0.82 15.79 17.46
C CYS A 35 -0.99 17.13 16.74
N VAL A 36 -1.99 17.90 17.19
CA VAL A 36 -2.25 19.27 16.73
C VAL A 36 -1.34 20.24 17.50
N GLY A 37 -0.62 21.07 16.73
CA GLY A 37 -0.03 22.39 17.06
C GLY A 37 0.43 22.74 18.49
N ALA A 38 1.65 23.26 18.63
CA ALA A 38 1.89 24.72 18.57
C ALA A 38 3.33 25.16 18.95
N ALA A 39 3.74 26.28 18.32
CA ALA A 39 4.63 27.34 18.83
C ALA A 39 6.19 27.21 18.79
N CYS A 40 6.79 28.33 18.33
CA CYS A 40 8.17 28.83 18.53
C CYS A 40 9.32 28.16 17.70
N LEU A 41 9.73 28.70 16.53
CA LEU A 41 10.52 29.95 16.23
C LEU A 41 12.07 29.70 16.23
N PRO A 42 12.93 30.53 15.58
CA PRO A 42 13.16 30.58 14.12
C PRO A 42 14.66 30.57 13.73
N GLY A 43 15.03 30.48 12.43
CA GLY A 43 16.43 30.73 12.03
C GLY A 43 16.79 30.51 10.55
N CYS A 44 17.54 31.48 10.00
CA CYS A 44 18.21 31.48 8.68
C CYS A 44 17.31 31.39 7.42
N GLN A 45 16.91 32.56 6.91
CA GLN A 45 16.83 32.80 5.46
C GLN A 45 18.05 33.62 5.02
N PRO A 46 18.59 33.41 3.81
CA PRO A 46 19.58 34.31 3.22
C PRO A 46 18.94 35.65 2.84
N GLU A 47 19.69 36.73 3.00
CA GLU A 47 19.24 38.11 2.81
C GLU A 47 19.06 38.54 1.35
N SER A 48 17.88 39.09 1.03
CA SER A 48 17.69 40.02 -0.09
C SER A 48 17.57 41.45 0.47
N PRO A 49 18.45 42.40 0.10
CA PRO A 49 18.39 43.75 0.65
C PRO A 49 17.27 44.58 -0.01
N ALA A 50 16.23 44.89 0.77
CA ALA A 50 15.24 45.91 0.44
C ALA A 50 15.73 47.31 0.83
N ALA A 51 15.30 48.34 0.10
CA ALA A 51 15.75 49.72 0.27
C ALA A 51 15.28 50.36 1.59
N ASP A 52 16.17 51.11 2.25
CA ASP A 52 15.86 51.98 3.39
C ASP A 52 15.74 53.44 2.98
N GLY A 53 14.68 54.10 3.44
CA GLY A 53 14.36 55.51 3.16
C GLY A 53 14.83 56.46 4.28
N GLY A 54 16.14 56.61 4.47
CA GLY A 54 16.74 57.49 5.48
C GLY A 54 17.09 58.90 4.97
N LYS A 55 16.32 59.92 5.39
CA LYS A 55 16.58 61.34 5.04
C LYS A 55 17.89 61.86 5.67
N GLN A 56 18.82 62.40 4.87
CA GLN A 56 19.77 63.42 5.32
C GLN A 56 19.87 64.59 4.33
N SER A 57 20.27 65.75 4.86
CA SER A 57 20.03 67.07 4.27
C SER A 57 21.34 67.78 3.90
N LEU A 58 21.36 68.34 2.69
CA LEU A 58 22.09 69.55 2.28
C LEU A 58 23.63 69.56 2.45
N ALA A 59 24.32 69.24 1.35
CA ALA A 59 25.64 69.79 1.02
C ALA A 59 25.69 70.16 -0.49
N GLN A 60 26.55 71.12 -0.85
CA GLN A 60 26.50 71.85 -2.13
C GLN A 60 27.40 71.30 -3.25
N THR A 61 26.93 71.48 -4.49
CA THR A 61 27.66 71.82 -5.74
C THR A 61 28.71 70.87 -6.35
N GLY A 62 28.55 70.64 -7.66
CA GLY A 62 29.49 70.00 -8.59
C GLY A 62 28.73 69.07 -9.54
N SER A 63 28.33 69.50 -10.75
CA SER A 63 29.20 69.63 -11.94
C SER A 63 30.01 68.35 -12.22
N GLY A 64 29.43 67.46 -13.00
CA GLY A 64 30.02 66.24 -13.54
C GLY A 64 29.08 65.70 -14.60
N GLY A 65 29.59 65.38 -15.79
CA GLY A 65 28.75 64.98 -16.92
C GLY A 65 28.08 63.62 -16.68
N GLU A 66 26.84 63.50 -17.14
CA GLU A 66 26.15 62.22 -17.29
C GLU A 66 26.94 61.42 -18.33
N ALA A 67 27.80 60.51 -17.87
CA ALA A 67 28.50 59.60 -18.76
C ALA A 67 27.45 58.72 -19.45
N ALA A 68 27.53 58.61 -20.78
CA ALA A 68 26.72 57.64 -21.50
C ALA A 68 26.93 56.26 -20.86
N PRO A 69 25.88 55.45 -20.66
CA PRO A 69 26.04 54.11 -20.09
C PRO A 69 27.01 53.32 -20.96
N ASP A 70 27.88 52.52 -20.33
CA ASP A 70 28.79 51.64 -21.07
C ASP A 70 27.98 50.81 -22.08
N PRO A 71 28.46 50.65 -23.33
CA PRO A 71 27.81 49.75 -24.28
C PRO A 71 27.71 48.36 -23.66
N ARG A 72 26.53 47.77 -23.76
CA ARG A 72 26.18 46.46 -23.18
C ARG A 72 25.44 45.64 -24.22
N LEU A 73 25.75 44.34 -24.26
CA LEU A 73 24.89 43.38 -24.91
C LEU A 73 23.71 43.09 -23.97
N THR A 74 22.49 43.22 -24.46
CA THR A 74 21.28 42.89 -23.72
C THR A 74 20.43 41.91 -24.52
N PHE A 75 19.50 41.22 -23.87
CA PHE A 75 18.48 40.46 -24.57
C PHE A 75 17.11 40.57 -23.92
N THR A 76 16.10 40.45 -24.77
CA THR A 76 14.69 40.44 -24.38
C THR A 76 14.04 39.21 -25.00
N VAL A 77 13.26 38.46 -24.24
CA VAL A 77 12.41 37.40 -24.79
C VAL A 77 11.01 37.94 -24.93
N ASN A 78 10.40 37.77 -26.09
CA ASN A 78 8.98 37.99 -26.31
C ASN A 78 8.34 36.63 -26.55
N LEU A 79 7.17 36.42 -25.94
CA LEU A 79 6.33 35.24 -26.15
C LEU A 79 5.08 35.68 -26.92
N ASP A 80 4.58 34.84 -27.83
CA ASP A 80 3.44 35.18 -28.69
C ASP A 80 2.06 34.96 -28.03
N ASP A 81 2.05 34.63 -26.75
CA ASP A 81 0.86 34.31 -25.96
C ASP A 81 0.89 35.09 -24.63
N ASP A 82 -0.09 35.98 -24.43
CA ASP A 82 -0.21 36.85 -23.25
C ASP A 82 -0.51 36.08 -21.96
N GLU A 83 -1.07 34.86 -22.02
CA GLU A 83 -1.42 34.08 -20.82
C GLU A 83 -0.18 33.59 -20.05
N PHE A 84 1.01 33.63 -20.67
CA PHE A 84 2.25 33.06 -20.13
C PHE A 84 3.35 34.10 -19.86
N GLN A 85 3.03 35.40 -19.83
CA GLN A 85 4.01 36.48 -19.59
C GLN A 85 4.64 36.44 -18.18
N ASP A 86 3.93 35.91 -17.18
CA ASP A 86 4.47 35.72 -15.82
C ASP A 86 5.35 34.46 -15.69
N VAL A 87 5.46 33.63 -16.74
CA VAL A 87 6.22 32.39 -16.72
C VAL A 87 7.61 32.60 -17.33
N PRO A 88 8.70 32.32 -16.59
CA PRO A 88 10.04 32.52 -17.12
C PRO A 88 10.53 31.34 -17.95
N LEU A 89 11.08 31.65 -19.10
CA LEU A 89 11.69 30.73 -20.06
C LEU A 89 13.17 30.51 -19.74
N VAL A 90 13.71 29.34 -20.11
CA VAL A 90 15.15 29.05 -20.02
C VAL A 90 15.82 29.50 -21.31
N VAL A 91 16.63 30.55 -21.22
CA VAL A 91 17.46 31.05 -22.32
C VAL A 91 18.92 30.66 -22.05
N LYS A 92 19.47 29.80 -22.90
CA LYS A 92 20.89 29.47 -22.91
C LYS A 92 21.62 30.44 -23.85
N VAL A 93 22.58 31.17 -23.30
CA VAL A 93 23.45 32.08 -24.06
C VAL A 93 24.84 31.48 -24.11
N GLU A 94 25.35 31.24 -25.32
CA GLU A 94 26.63 30.61 -25.60
C GLU A 94 27.41 31.43 -26.62
N GLY A 95 28.71 31.60 -26.45
CA GLY A 95 29.53 32.39 -27.38
C GLY A 95 31.02 32.29 -27.11
N GLU A 96 31.81 32.94 -27.95
CA GLU A 96 33.27 33.04 -27.84
C GLU A 96 33.64 34.53 -27.82
N GLY A 97 34.38 34.95 -26.79
CA GLY A 97 34.91 36.30 -26.66
C GLY A 97 36.10 36.57 -27.57
N ALA A 98 36.45 37.84 -27.79
CA ALA A 98 37.58 38.27 -28.62
C ALA A 98 38.96 37.92 -28.01
N ASP A 99 38.98 37.56 -26.73
CA ASP A 99 40.08 36.94 -26.00
C ASP A 99 40.24 35.43 -26.27
N GLY A 100 39.21 34.79 -26.84
CA GLY A 100 39.10 33.35 -27.05
C GLY A 100 38.54 32.59 -25.83
N GLU A 101 37.89 33.26 -24.89
CA GLU A 101 37.21 32.60 -23.76
C GLU A 101 35.78 32.18 -24.13
N ASP A 102 35.43 30.92 -23.86
CA ASP A 102 34.08 30.37 -24.01
C ASP A 102 33.12 30.97 -22.95
N PHE A 103 32.07 31.62 -23.41
CA PHE A 103 30.95 32.08 -22.58
C PHE A 103 29.79 31.09 -22.70
N SER A 104 29.31 30.54 -21.58
CA SER A 104 28.07 29.75 -21.55
C SER A 104 27.32 29.98 -20.23
N ARG A 105 26.08 30.48 -20.32
CA ARG A 105 25.20 30.75 -19.17
C ARG A 105 23.74 30.48 -19.51
N GLN A 106 22.99 29.96 -18.54
CA GLN A 106 21.52 29.87 -18.61
C GLN A 106 20.88 30.98 -17.80
N TYR A 107 19.83 31.58 -18.36
CA TYR A 107 19.05 32.66 -17.77
C TYR A 107 17.59 32.23 -17.65
N ARG A 108 16.95 32.62 -16.54
CA ARG A 108 15.52 32.43 -16.29
C ARG A 108 14.80 33.73 -16.65
N ALA A 109 14.43 33.86 -17.92
CA ALA A 109 13.99 35.12 -18.52
C ALA A 109 12.45 35.21 -18.60
N LEU A 110 11.88 36.23 -17.98
CA LEU A 110 10.47 36.58 -18.11
C LEU A 110 10.22 37.27 -19.45
N PRO A 111 9.15 36.93 -20.19
CA PRO A 111 8.73 37.66 -21.37
C PRO A 111 8.62 39.18 -21.14
N GLY A 112 9.09 39.99 -22.08
CA GLY A 112 9.09 41.45 -22.04
C GLY A 112 10.14 42.10 -21.11
N HIS A 113 10.92 41.32 -20.36
CA HIS A 113 12.01 41.85 -19.53
C HIS A 113 13.34 41.89 -20.29
N VAL A 114 14.06 43.01 -20.14
CA VAL A 114 15.43 43.21 -20.67
C VAL A 114 16.44 42.65 -19.68
N TYR A 115 17.40 41.87 -20.17
CA TYR A 115 18.47 41.23 -19.39
C TYR A 115 19.85 41.67 -19.88
N ASP A 116 20.65 42.25 -18.99
CA ASP A 116 22.03 42.66 -19.29
C ASP A 116 23.00 41.48 -19.29
N LEU A 117 23.77 41.34 -20.37
CA LEU A 117 24.90 40.41 -20.46
C LEU A 117 26.20 41.17 -20.21
N SER A 118 26.82 40.88 -19.06
CA SER A 118 28.22 41.25 -18.82
C SER A 118 29.11 40.21 -19.51
N CYS A 119 29.45 40.49 -20.76
CA CYS A 119 30.33 39.71 -21.63
C CYS A 119 31.15 40.65 -22.51
N ASP A 120 32.33 40.19 -22.92
CA ASP A 120 33.27 40.92 -23.76
C ASP A 120 32.79 40.98 -25.24
N PRO A 121 33.44 41.77 -26.11
CA PRO A 121 33.18 41.71 -27.54
C PRO A 121 33.39 40.28 -28.06
N GLY A 122 32.49 39.78 -28.90
CA GLY A 122 32.47 38.36 -29.27
C GLY A 122 31.30 37.94 -30.15
N THR A 123 31.21 36.65 -30.45
CA THR A 123 30.06 36.07 -31.18
C THR A 123 29.19 35.27 -30.24
N TYR A 124 27.91 35.63 -30.13
CA TYR A 124 26.96 35.03 -29.18
C TYR A 124 25.75 34.43 -29.89
N ARG A 125 25.30 33.29 -29.38
CA ARG A 125 24.08 32.56 -29.72
C ARG A 125 23.20 32.47 -28.49
N PHE A 126 21.92 32.74 -28.69
CA PHE A 126 20.86 32.68 -27.71
C PHE A 126 19.91 31.58 -28.13
N SER A 127 19.57 30.65 -27.24
CA SER A 127 18.68 29.53 -27.52
C SER A 127 17.64 29.39 -26.41
N VAL A 128 16.36 29.45 -26.76
CA VAL A 128 15.25 29.08 -25.86
C VAL A 128 15.14 27.55 -25.89
N GLU A 129 15.37 26.91 -24.74
CA GLU A 129 15.27 25.46 -24.63
C GLU A 129 13.80 25.03 -24.55
N ALA A 130 13.42 24.00 -25.32
CA ALA A 130 12.02 23.55 -25.42
C ALA A 130 11.54 22.78 -24.18
N ASP A 131 12.47 22.27 -23.36
CA ASP A 131 12.21 21.33 -22.26
C ASP A 131 12.75 21.93 -20.95
N ALA A 132 11.95 22.76 -20.28
CA ALA A 132 12.31 23.34 -19.00
C ALA A 132 12.09 22.32 -17.87
N PRO A 133 13.03 22.11 -16.92
CA PRO A 133 13.00 20.98 -15.99
C PRO A 133 12.07 21.15 -14.77
N TYR A 134 10.90 21.77 -14.94
CA TYR A 134 9.92 22.03 -13.87
C TYR A 134 8.59 21.33 -14.17
N ASP A 135 7.83 20.93 -13.14
CA ASP A 135 6.55 20.19 -13.28
C ASP A 135 5.48 20.90 -14.15
N ASP A 136 5.65 22.20 -14.40
CA ASP A 136 4.79 23.05 -15.23
C ASP A 136 5.46 23.44 -16.58
N ALA A 137 6.34 22.58 -17.13
CA ALA A 137 7.14 22.87 -18.33
C ALA A 137 6.30 23.22 -19.57
N TYR A 138 6.34 24.49 -19.97
CA TYR A 138 5.77 24.94 -21.24
C TYR A 138 6.71 24.58 -22.38
N LEU A 139 6.25 23.68 -23.24
CA LEU A 139 6.96 23.37 -24.47
C LEU A 139 6.90 24.59 -25.37
N CYS A 140 8.05 25.20 -25.64
CA CYS A 140 8.19 26.29 -26.59
C CYS A 140 8.82 25.77 -27.89
N VAL A 141 8.39 26.33 -29.02
CA VAL A 141 9.05 26.05 -30.31
C VAL A 141 10.51 26.50 -30.20
N PRO A 142 11.51 25.61 -30.38
CA PRO A 142 12.90 25.92 -30.13
C PRO A 142 13.37 27.08 -31.00
N THR A 143 13.64 28.20 -30.35
CA THR A 143 13.93 29.48 -31.00
C THR A 143 15.34 29.90 -30.66
N SER A 144 16.13 30.31 -31.66
CA SER A 144 17.47 30.84 -31.43
C SER A 144 17.76 32.07 -32.27
N ALA A 145 18.58 32.96 -31.71
CA ALA A 145 19.11 34.15 -32.34
C ALA A 145 20.64 34.17 -32.17
N SER A 146 21.36 34.90 -33.02
CA SER A 146 22.81 35.06 -32.88
C SER A 146 23.24 36.44 -33.34
N CYS A 147 24.21 37.03 -32.65
CA CYS A 147 24.77 38.33 -32.95
C CYS A 147 26.30 38.31 -32.81
N VAL A 148 26.95 39.27 -33.47
CA VAL A 148 28.31 39.68 -33.13
C VAL A 148 28.18 40.94 -32.29
N TYR A 149 28.92 41.05 -31.21
CA TYR A 149 28.95 42.21 -30.31
C TYR A 149 30.36 42.79 -30.36
N ASP A 150 30.50 44.06 -30.72
CA ASP A 150 31.78 44.76 -30.88
C ASP A 150 32.24 45.49 -29.61
N GLY A 151 31.31 45.76 -28.67
CA GLY A 151 31.57 46.55 -27.48
C GLY A 151 31.72 48.05 -27.75
N GLU A 152 31.39 48.53 -28.95
CA GLU A 152 31.43 49.96 -29.30
C GLU A 152 30.05 50.62 -29.05
N GLU A 153 28.96 49.93 -29.40
CA GLU A 153 27.58 50.38 -29.14
C GLU A 153 26.78 49.33 -28.34
N GLY A 154 25.74 49.79 -27.61
CA GLY A 154 24.83 48.88 -26.92
C GLY A 154 23.95 48.13 -27.93
N GLN A 155 23.82 46.81 -27.77
CA GLN A 155 23.08 45.95 -28.70
C GLN A 155 22.03 45.12 -27.97
N GLU A 156 20.77 45.18 -28.41
CA GLU A 156 19.68 44.36 -27.89
C GLU A 156 19.37 43.19 -28.82
N VAL A 157 19.32 41.97 -28.28
CA VAL A 157 18.90 40.75 -28.99
C VAL A 157 17.49 40.37 -28.58
N VAL A 158 16.55 40.45 -29.51
CA VAL A 158 15.14 40.08 -29.27
C VAL A 158 14.87 38.64 -29.74
N LEU A 159 14.52 37.77 -28.81
CA LEU A 159 14.06 36.41 -29.06
C LEU A 159 12.53 36.38 -29.17
N ALA A 160 11.98 35.98 -30.32
CA ALA A 160 10.54 35.77 -30.49
C ALA A 160 10.18 34.30 -30.25
N ALA A 161 10.11 33.89 -28.98
CA ALA A 161 9.68 32.55 -28.58
C ALA A 161 8.20 32.34 -28.90
N LYS A 162 7.81 31.08 -29.10
CA LYS A 162 6.41 30.70 -29.30
C LYS A 162 6.00 29.52 -28.46
N VAL A 163 4.78 29.53 -27.93
CA VAL A 163 4.23 28.38 -27.20
C VAL A 163 3.90 27.27 -28.21
N ASP A 164 4.48 26.08 -28.01
CA ASP A 164 4.15 24.89 -28.79
C ASP A 164 2.88 24.25 -28.22
N ARG A 165 1.74 24.85 -28.57
CA ARG A 165 0.42 24.40 -28.15
C ARG A 165 0.11 22.98 -28.62
N GLU A 166 0.62 22.56 -29.77
CA GLU A 166 0.42 21.19 -30.28
C GLU A 166 1.17 20.18 -29.40
N ALA A 167 2.43 20.47 -29.05
CA ALA A 167 3.21 19.64 -28.14
C ALA A 167 2.61 19.64 -26.71
N MET A 168 2.11 20.78 -26.22
CA MET A 168 1.40 20.88 -24.94
C MET A 168 0.11 20.03 -24.91
N GLU A 169 -0.73 20.13 -25.95
CA GLU A 169 -1.97 19.35 -26.07
C GLU A 169 -1.65 17.85 -26.25
N ALA A 170 -0.57 17.49 -26.95
CA ALA A 170 -0.08 16.11 -27.07
C ALA A 170 0.44 15.54 -25.74
N ALA A 171 1.24 16.31 -24.98
CA ALA A 171 1.73 15.91 -23.66
C ALA A 171 0.60 15.77 -22.65
N ALA A 172 -0.38 16.69 -22.67
CA ALA A 172 -1.60 16.58 -21.87
C ALA A 172 -2.44 15.34 -22.25
N ALA A 173 -2.55 15.03 -23.55
CA ALA A 173 -3.24 13.83 -24.03
C ALA A 173 -2.51 12.54 -23.65
N GLU A 174 -1.17 12.51 -23.68
CA GLU A 174 -0.38 11.36 -23.21
C GLU A 174 -0.55 11.17 -21.71
N LYS A 175 -0.44 12.24 -20.91
CA LYS A 175 -0.68 12.20 -19.46
C LYS A 175 -2.09 11.71 -19.14
N ALA A 176 -3.11 12.26 -19.80
CA ALA A 176 -4.50 11.82 -19.63
C ALA A 176 -4.71 10.36 -20.06
N ALA A 177 -4.03 9.88 -21.10
CA ALA A 177 -4.06 8.48 -21.50
C ALA A 177 -3.34 7.56 -20.51
N ALA A 178 -2.24 8.00 -19.91
CA ALA A 178 -1.53 7.27 -18.86
C ALA A 178 -2.37 7.19 -17.57
N GLU A 179 -2.97 8.31 -17.14
CA GLU A 179 -3.91 8.37 -16.01
C GLU A 179 -5.15 7.52 -16.25
N ALA A 180 -5.71 7.51 -17.46
CA ALA A 180 -6.85 6.65 -17.82
C ALA A 180 -6.50 5.15 -17.76
N ARG A 181 -5.30 4.77 -18.24
CA ARG A 181 -4.80 3.38 -18.11
C ARG A 181 -4.57 2.99 -16.65
N ALA A 182 -3.96 3.87 -15.86
CA ALA A 182 -3.77 3.63 -14.42
C ALA A 182 -5.11 3.51 -13.67
N ALA A 183 -6.12 4.29 -14.04
CA ALA A 183 -7.47 4.18 -13.49
C ALA A 183 -8.21 2.91 -13.95
N GLU A 184 -7.96 2.41 -15.16
CA GLU A 184 -8.44 1.10 -15.61
C GLU A 184 -7.77 -0.05 -14.84
N GLU A 185 -6.44 -0.01 -14.70
CA GLU A 185 -5.67 -1.00 -13.92
C GLU A 185 -6.10 -1.01 -12.44
N ALA A 186 -6.29 0.16 -11.82
CA ALA A 186 -6.78 0.27 -10.45
C ALA A 186 -8.18 -0.33 -10.26
N ARG A 187 -9.10 -0.11 -11.22
CA ARG A 187 -10.44 -0.72 -11.21
C ARG A 187 -10.37 -2.23 -11.38
N ALA A 188 -9.55 -2.73 -12.30
CA ALA A 188 -9.33 -4.16 -12.51
C ALA A 188 -8.70 -4.84 -11.27
N ALA A 189 -7.77 -4.17 -10.59
CA ALA A 189 -7.16 -4.64 -9.35
C ALA A 189 -8.16 -4.68 -8.18
N GLU A 190 -9.06 -3.70 -8.08
CA GLU A 190 -10.15 -3.70 -7.11
C GLU A 190 -11.17 -4.82 -7.39
N GLU A 191 -11.59 -5.00 -8.64
CA GLU A 191 -12.47 -6.11 -9.05
C GLU A 191 -11.84 -7.47 -8.73
N ALA A 192 -10.56 -7.65 -9.06
CA ALA A 192 -9.81 -8.88 -8.74
C ALA A 192 -9.71 -9.13 -7.22
N ARG A 193 -9.52 -8.07 -6.42
CA ARG A 193 -9.53 -8.17 -4.94
C ARG A 193 -10.90 -8.61 -4.43
N LEU A 194 -11.98 -8.00 -4.90
CA LEU A 194 -13.36 -8.35 -4.51
C LEU A 194 -13.73 -9.77 -4.95
N ALA A 195 -13.30 -10.20 -6.14
CA ALA A 195 -13.49 -11.57 -6.62
C ALA A 195 -12.72 -12.59 -5.76
N ALA A 196 -11.48 -12.29 -5.37
CA ALA A 196 -10.70 -13.15 -4.48
C ALA A 196 -11.29 -13.23 -3.06
N GLU A 197 -11.80 -12.13 -2.52
CA GLU A 197 -12.52 -12.08 -1.24
C GLU A 197 -13.81 -12.91 -1.29
N ALA A 198 -14.61 -12.78 -2.35
CA ALA A 198 -15.82 -13.57 -2.55
C ALA A 198 -15.53 -15.07 -2.69
N GLN A 199 -14.44 -15.45 -3.37
CA GLN A 199 -13.99 -16.85 -3.46
C GLN A 199 -13.56 -17.39 -2.09
N ALA A 200 -12.78 -16.62 -1.31
CA ALA A 200 -12.37 -17.00 0.04
C ALA A 200 -13.58 -17.16 0.99
N ALA A 201 -14.54 -16.25 0.93
CA ALA A 201 -15.78 -16.34 1.71
C ALA A 201 -16.66 -17.53 1.31
N GLU A 202 -16.67 -17.91 0.03
CA GLU A 202 -17.34 -19.14 -0.42
C GLU A 202 -16.61 -20.42 0.01
N GLU A 203 -15.28 -20.43 -0.03
CA GLU A 203 -14.48 -21.55 0.48
C GLU A 203 -14.69 -21.71 2.00
N GLU A 204 -14.67 -20.63 2.76
CA GLU A 204 -14.95 -20.65 4.20
C GLU A 204 -16.37 -21.15 4.48
N ARG A 205 -17.38 -20.66 3.75
CA ARG A 205 -18.77 -21.14 3.87
C ARG A 205 -18.87 -22.65 3.63
N LYS A 206 -18.21 -23.17 2.59
CA LYS A 206 -18.16 -24.61 2.29
C LYS A 206 -17.43 -25.40 3.38
N ALA A 207 -16.34 -24.87 3.93
CA ALA A 207 -15.61 -25.50 5.03
C ALA A 207 -16.43 -25.54 6.33
N GLN A 208 -17.15 -24.45 6.66
CA GLN A 208 -18.06 -24.40 7.79
C GLN A 208 -19.24 -25.37 7.62
N GLU A 209 -19.83 -25.44 6.42
CA GLU A 209 -20.92 -26.40 6.11
C GLU A 209 -20.43 -27.86 6.23
N ALA A 210 -19.25 -28.18 5.69
CA ALA A 210 -18.63 -29.49 5.80
C ALA A 210 -18.31 -29.85 7.27
N ALA A 211 -17.83 -28.90 8.07
CA ALA A 211 -17.58 -29.09 9.50
C ALA A 211 -18.88 -29.31 10.29
N ALA A 212 -19.94 -28.56 9.98
CA ALA A 212 -21.26 -28.75 10.57
C ALA A 212 -21.88 -30.12 10.21
N ALA A 213 -21.75 -30.54 8.95
CA ALA A 213 -22.18 -31.87 8.50
C ALA A 213 -21.40 -33.00 9.19
N ALA A 214 -20.07 -32.85 9.35
CA ALA A 214 -19.24 -33.81 10.08
C ALA A 214 -19.61 -33.90 11.57
N ALA A 215 -19.86 -32.75 12.22
CA ALA A 215 -20.31 -32.70 13.61
C ALA A 215 -21.69 -33.34 13.79
N ALA A 216 -22.63 -33.10 12.88
CA ALA A 216 -23.94 -33.74 12.88
C ALA A 216 -23.85 -35.27 12.68
N ALA A 217 -23.00 -35.74 11.76
CA ALA A 217 -22.75 -37.17 11.54
C ALA A 217 -22.11 -37.84 12.78
N GLU A 218 -21.21 -37.16 13.49
CA GLU A 218 -20.68 -37.65 14.77
C GLU A 218 -21.75 -37.71 15.87
N ALA A 219 -22.58 -36.67 16.01
CA ALA A 219 -23.67 -36.67 16.97
C ALA A 219 -24.67 -37.81 16.71
N GLN A 220 -25.03 -38.06 15.45
CA GLN A 220 -25.86 -39.20 15.06
C GLN A 220 -25.20 -40.55 15.40
N ARG A 221 -23.90 -40.70 15.14
CA ARG A 221 -23.15 -41.93 15.49
C ARG A 221 -23.18 -42.20 17.00
N LYS A 222 -22.96 -41.18 17.83
CA LYS A 222 -23.03 -41.30 19.30
C LYS A 222 -24.45 -41.66 19.77
N ALA A 223 -25.47 -41.00 19.24
CA ALA A 223 -26.86 -41.31 19.57
C ALA A 223 -27.26 -42.75 19.16
N GLN A 224 -26.76 -43.25 18.02
CA GLN A 224 -26.95 -44.65 17.61
C GLN A 224 -26.23 -45.64 18.54
N GLU A 225 -25.01 -45.31 18.98
CA GLU A 225 -24.24 -46.15 19.92
C GLU A 225 -24.88 -46.18 21.31
N GLU A 226 -25.37 -45.05 21.81
CA GLU A 226 -26.16 -44.94 23.05
C GLU A 226 -27.49 -45.71 22.96
N ALA A 227 -28.22 -45.58 21.84
CA ALA A 227 -29.45 -46.34 21.62
C ALA A 227 -29.20 -47.86 21.56
N ALA A 228 -28.11 -48.29 20.91
CA ALA A 228 -27.71 -49.69 20.86
C ALA A 228 -27.25 -50.22 22.24
N ALA A 229 -26.61 -49.38 23.05
CA ALA A 229 -26.26 -49.72 24.43
C ALA A 229 -27.51 -49.84 25.32
N ALA A 230 -28.49 -48.94 25.16
CA ALA A 230 -29.77 -49.01 25.85
C ALA A 230 -30.56 -50.28 25.48
N GLN A 231 -30.66 -50.62 24.19
CA GLN A 231 -31.35 -51.85 23.77
C GLN A 231 -30.73 -53.13 24.36
N LYS A 232 -29.39 -53.17 24.56
CA LYS A 232 -28.73 -54.29 25.25
C LYS A 232 -29.11 -54.40 26.73
N SER A 233 -29.43 -53.30 27.41
CA SER A 233 -29.80 -53.29 28.83
C SER A 233 -31.30 -53.54 29.09
N THR A 234 -32.17 -53.30 28.09
CA THR A 234 -33.64 -53.43 28.20
C THR A 234 -34.19 -54.73 27.60
N HIS A 235 -33.45 -55.84 27.66
CA HIS A 235 -33.96 -57.14 27.21
C HIS A 235 -34.63 -57.88 28.38
N THR A 236 -35.73 -58.59 28.09
CA THR A 236 -36.45 -59.36 29.11
C THR A 236 -35.70 -60.64 29.47
N VAL A 237 -35.47 -60.84 30.76
CA VAL A 237 -35.04 -62.11 31.36
C VAL A 237 -36.16 -62.67 32.24
N TYR A 238 -35.99 -63.88 32.74
CA TYR A 238 -37.01 -64.55 33.55
C TYR A 238 -36.47 -64.95 34.92
N VAL A 239 -37.23 -64.65 35.96
CA VAL A 239 -36.99 -65.15 37.33
C VAL A 239 -38.06 -66.19 37.70
N THR A 240 -37.75 -67.01 38.71
CA THR A 240 -38.72 -67.93 39.33
C THR A 240 -39.23 -67.32 40.64
N ASN A 241 -40.44 -67.67 41.06
CA ASN A 241 -41.10 -67.11 42.25
C ASN A 241 -40.29 -67.22 43.57
N THR A 242 -39.32 -68.13 43.65
CA THR A 242 -38.48 -68.36 44.84
C THR A 242 -36.98 -68.31 44.55
N GLY A 243 -36.58 -67.91 43.34
CA GLY A 243 -35.18 -67.99 42.89
C GLY A 243 -34.43 -66.67 42.95
N GLU A 244 -33.25 -66.68 43.56
CA GLU A 244 -32.29 -65.56 43.58
C GLU A 244 -31.56 -65.35 42.23
N LYS A 245 -32.04 -65.97 41.15
CA LYS A 245 -31.34 -66.00 39.86
C LYS A 245 -32.26 -65.69 38.68
N TYR A 246 -31.72 -64.97 37.71
CA TYR A 246 -32.37 -64.73 36.42
C TYR A 246 -31.86 -65.70 35.34
N HIS A 247 -32.73 -65.95 34.36
CA HIS A 247 -32.60 -67.00 33.37
C HIS A 247 -32.98 -66.49 31.97
N ARG A 248 -32.36 -67.07 30.92
CA ARG A 248 -32.84 -66.95 29.54
C ARG A 248 -34.11 -67.78 29.34
N ASP A 249 -34.94 -67.40 28.36
CA ASP A 249 -36.05 -68.23 27.88
C ASP A 249 -35.59 -69.67 27.54
N GLY A 250 -36.45 -70.66 27.78
CA GLY A 250 -36.15 -72.08 27.60
C GLY A 250 -35.27 -72.72 28.69
N CYS A 251 -34.86 -72.00 29.75
CA CYS A 251 -34.08 -72.61 30.82
C CYS A 251 -34.89 -73.67 31.60
N ARG A 252 -34.32 -74.86 31.82
CA ARG A 252 -34.94 -75.99 32.56
C ARG A 252 -35.48 -75.61 33.96
N HIS A 253 -34.88 -74.62 34.61
CA HIS A 253 -35.31 -74.13 35.93
C HIS A 253 -36.61 -73.30 35.91
N LEU A 254 -37.01 -72.75 34.75
CA LEU A 254 -38.26 -72.01 34.56
C LEU A 254 -39.50 -72.91 34.41
N SER A 255 -39.33 -74.23 34.40
CA SER A 255 -40.39 -75.23 34.15
C SER A 255 -41.59 -75.17 35.11
N LYS A 256 -41.44 -74.54 36.28
CA LYS A 256 -42.51 -74.39 37.29
C LYS A 256 -42.97 -72.94 37.50
N SER A 257 -42.21 -71.96 37.02
CA SER A 257 -42.47 -70.53 37.24
C SER A 257 -41.63 -69.73 36.25
N LYS A 258 -42.28 -68.81 35.51
CA LYS A 258 -41.64 -67.96 34.49
C LYS A 258 -42.21 -66.56 34.63
N ILE A 259 -41.53 -65.71 35.42
CA ILE A 259 -41.92 -64.31 35.65
C ILE A 259 -40.99 -63.43 34.80
N PRO A 260 -41.50 -62.69 33.79
CA PRO A 260 -40.69 -61.77 33.01
C PRO A 260 -40.26 -60.57 33.87
N ILE A 261 -39.02 -60.13 33.67
CA ILE A 261 -38.43 -58.93 34.29
C ILE A 261 -37.33 -58.39 33.38
N ASP A 262 -37.16 -57.07 33.31
CA ASP A 262 -36.07 -56.47 32.53
C ASP A 262 -34.69 -56.81 33.12
N TYR A 263 -33.70 -57.04 32.24
CA TYR A 263 -32.34 -57.40 32.63
C TYR A 263 -31.70 -56.37 33.59
N ALA A 264 -31.87 -55.08 33.31
CA ALA A 264 -31.40 -54.01 34.20
C ALA A 264 -32.03 -54.10 35.59
N ASP A 265 -33.34 -54.32 35.66
CA ASP A 265 -34.12 -54.48 36.90
C ASP A 265 -33.73 -55.74 37.67
N ALA A 266 -33.50 -56.84 36.97
CA ALA A 266 -33.02 -58.09 37.57
C ALA A 266 -31.66 -57.88 38.25
N ARG A 267 -30.74 -57.13 37.61
CA ARG A 267 -29.46 -56.77 38.20
C ARG A 267 -29.59 -55.76 39.35
N ALA A 268 -30.46 -54.76 39.23
CA ALA A 268 -30.69 -53.76 40.27
C ALA A 268 -31.31 -54.35 41.55
N LYS A 269 -32.20 -55.34 41.40
CA LYS A 269 -32.79 -56.12 42.51
C LYS A 269 -31.85 -57.19 43.08
N GLY A 270 -30.63 -57.33 42.54
CA GLY A 270 -29.59 -58.22 43.07
C GLY A 270 -29.67 -59.69 42.62
N TYR A 271 -30.49 -60.03 41.63
CA TYR A 271 -30.55 -61.40 41.11
C TYR A 271 -29.25 -61.77 40.37
N ALA A 272 -28.73 -62.97 40.59
CA ALA A 272 -27.50 -63.46 39.96
C ALA A 272 -27.78 -64.21 38.63
N PRO A 273 -26.85 -64.21 37.65
CA PRO A 273 -27.03 -64.98 36.42
C PRO A 273 -27.05 -66.50 36.70
N CYS A 274 -27.97 -67.21 36.06
CA CYS A 274 -27.97 -68.66 36.08
C CYS A 274 -26.80 -69.24 35.26
N LYS A 275 -25.86 -69.90 35.95
CA LYS A 275 -24.69 -70.59 35.33
C LYS A 275 -25.03 -71.69 34.31
N VAL A 276 -26.27 -72.16 34.24
CA VAL A 276 -26.70 -73.27 33.36
C VAL A 276 -27.18 -72.76 32.00
N CYS A 277 -27.88 -71.63 31.95
CA CYS A 277 -28.34 -71.02 30.69
C CYS A 277 -27.58 -69.75 30.31
N SER A 278 -26.60 -69.33 31.12
CA SER A 278 -25.69 -68.20 30.92
C SER A 278 -26.32 -67.00 30.19
N PRO A 279 -27.35 -66.37 30.80
CA PRO A 279 -28.01 -65.21 30.21
C PRO A 279 -27.04 -64.02 30.17
N GLY A 280 -26.66 -63.62 28.97
CA GLY A 280 -25.77 -62.50 28.65
C GLY A 280 -26.20 -61.81 27.36
#